data_AF-A0A347SQU4-F1
#
_entry.id   AF-A0A347SQU4-F1
#
_cell.length_a   1.000
_cell.length_b   1.000
_cell.length_c   1.000
_cell.angle_alpha   90.00
_cell.angle_beta   90.00
_cell.angle_gamma   90.00
#
_symmetry.space_group_name_H-M   'P 1'
#
loop_
_entity.id
_entity.type
_entity.pdbx_description
1 polymer ?
#
loop_
_entity_poly.entity_id
_entity_poly.type
_entity_poly.pdbx_seq_one_letter_code
_entity_poly.pdbx_strand_id
1 'polypeptide(L)'
;MNTNIEWFKQAKYGMMIHWGLYSLLAGEHNGQSSSYYAEWIQSRLQISNTEYEKLASAFNPVFFDAEKIVNLAKECGMQYLVVTTKHHDGFAMYHSLVDSYNVYDFTPFHRDVIAELAAACQKAGLKFGLYYSQDLDWHDPNGGGYLSNDIESAGTTWDNSWDFPNSNKDFNVCFENKILPQIKEIMSNYGEIATAWFDVPMTLSEQQSQTIYDTVKKLQPNCLINSRLGNGKYDYVSLGDNEVPETKDVNPNEVDYNSIEGFKPSPNGLYETAGTINDSWGFSYHDHNWKSPEQIYQYKQHLNSLGINYLLNIGLDGLGRVPMVAESNLLAAKKLESETLN
;
A
#
# COMPACT_ATOMS: atom_id res chain seq x y z
N MET A 1 -2.51 27.56 1.89
CA MET A 1 -3.58 26.55 1.71
C MET A 1 -2.94 25.34 1.06
N ASN A 2 -3.23 24.11 1.53
CA ASN A 2 -2.73 22.89 0.90
C ASN A 2 -3.33 22.77 -0.51
N THR A 3 -2.51 22.85 -1.56
CA THR A 3 -2.98 22.84 -2.95
C THR A 3 -3.49 21.47 -3.41
N ASN A 4 -3.14 20.39 -2.70
CA ASN A 4 -3.51 19.03 -3.09
C ASN A 4 -4.96 18.68 -2.71
N ILE A 5 -5.62 19.45 -1.84
CA ILE A 5 -7.03 19.19 -1.47
C ILE A 5 -7.95 19.24 -2.69
N GLU A 6 -7.86 20.29 -3.50
CA GLU A 6 -8.73 20.44 -4.68
C GLU A 6 -8.34 19.48 -5.81
N TRP A 7 -7.04 19.19 -5.96
CA TRP A 7 -6.58 18.15 -6.86
C TRP A 7 -7.18 16.78 -6.49
N PHE A 8 -7.12 16.39 -5.21
CA PHE A 8 -7.59 15.07 -4.77
C PHE A 8 -9.09 14.90 -4.96
N LYS A 9 -9.90 15.95 -4.77
CA LYS A 9 -11.35 15.92 -5.07
C LYS A 9 -11.66 15.62 -6.55
N GLN A 10 -10.73 15.94 -7.44
CA GLN A 10 -10.90 15.81 -8.89
C GLN A 10 -10.09 14.64 -9.47
N ALA A 11 -9.19 14.05 -8.69
CA ALA A 11 -8.25 13.02 -9.14
C ALA A 11 -8.98 11.77 -9.66
N LYS A 12 -10.05 11.34 -8.99
CA LYS A 12 -10.97 10.25 -9.34
C LYS A 12 -10.34 8.85 -9.42
N TYR A 13 -9.11 8.72 -9.91
CA TYR A 13 -8.52 7.43 -10.24
C TYR A 13 -7.01 7.42 -10.04
N GLY A 14 -6.51 6.39 -9.34
CA GLY A 14 -5.10 6.19 -9.06
C GLY A 14 -4.69 4.72 -9.24
N MET A 15 -3.39 4.50 -9.45
CA MET A 15 -2.78 3.17 -9.43
C MET A 15 -2.20 2.88 -8.05
N MET A 16 -2.42 1.69 -7.51
CA MET A 16 -1.65 1.17 -6.39
C MET A 16 -0.72 0.04 -6.86
N ILE A 17 0.44 -0.08 -6.24
CA ILE A 17 1.39 -1.15 -6.50
C ILE A 17 1.74 -1.83 -5.18
N HIS A 18 1.45 -3.13 -5.12
CA HIS A 18 2.06 -4.03 -4.13
C HIS A 18 3.18 -4.82 -4.78
N TRP A 19 4.38 -4.68 -4.23
CA TRP A 19 5.54 -5.43 -4.66
C TRP A 19 6.56 -5.57 -3.53
N GLY A 20 7.12 -6.77 -3.42
CA GLY A 20 8.08 -7.14 -2.37
C GLY A 20 8.56 -8.58 -2.55
N LEU A 21 9.22 -9.13 -1.53
CA LEU A 21 9.74 -10.51 -1.58
C LEU A 21 8.60 -11.54 -1.75
N TYR A 22 7.42 -11.28 -1.18
CA TYR A 22 6.23 -12.10 -1.32
C TYR A 22 5.82 -12.34 -2.79
N SER A 23 6.12 -11.40 -3.70
CA SER A 23 5.83 -11.57 -5.13
C SER A 23 6.65 -12.67 -5.80
N LEU A 24 7.78 -13.09 -5.21
CA LEU A 24 8.56 -14.23 -5.69
C LEU A 24 7.92 -15.57 -5.32
N LEU A 25 7.24 -15.62 -4.16
CA LEU A 25 6.47 -16.80 -3.74
C LEU A 25 5.17 -16.93 -4.52
N ALA A 26 4.62 -15.80 -5.01
CA ALA A 26 3.45 -15.77 -5.87
C ALA A 26 2.22 -16.53 -5.27
N GLY A 27 2.05 -16.44 -3.95
CA GLY A 27 0.96 -17.10 -3.23
C GLY A 27 1.18 -18.58 -2.92
N GLU A 28 2.37 -19.17 -3.17
CA GLU A 28 2.68 -20.55 -2.77
C GLU A 28 4.07 -20.67 -2.14
N HIS A 29 4.17 -21.48 -1.11
CA HIS A 29 5.45 -21.88 -0.54
C HIS A 29 5.39 -23.35 -0.09
N ASN A 30 6.34 -24.17 -0.55
CA ASN A 30 6.43 -25.60 -0.24
C ASN A 30 5.13 -26.38 -0.48
N GLY A 31 4.41 -26.06 -1.57
CA GLY A 31 3.15 -26.71 -1.95
C GLY A 31 1.94 -26.31 -1.08
N GLN A 32 2.08 -25.27 -0.26
CA GLN A 32 0.99 -24.69 0.53
C GLN A 32 0.66 -23.29 0.01
N SER A 33 -0.63 -23.01 -0.15
CA SER A 33 -1.12 -21.72 -0.64
C SER A 33 -1.16 -20.67 0.48
N SER A 34 -1.01 -19.41 0.09
CA SER A 34 -1.39 -18.26 0.92
C SER A 34 -2.89 -18.26 1.24
N SER A 35 -3.33 -17.26 2.01
CA SER A 35 -4.75 -16.88 2.02
C SER A 35 -5.09 -16.14 0.72
N TYR A 36 -6.26 -15.48 0.70
CA TYR A 36 -6.65 -14.55 -0.37
C TYR A 36 -5.63 -13.41 -0.57
N TYR A 37 -4.83 -13.08 0.44
CA TYR A 37 -3.77 -12.09 0.39
C TYR A 37 -2.39 -12.74 0.29
N ALA A 38 -1.80 -12.75 -0.90
CA ALA A 38 -0.50 -13.39 -1.13
C ALA A 38 0.66 -12.66 -0.45
N GLU A 39 0.54 -11.35 -0.23
CA GLU A 39 1.50 -10.55 0.53
C GLU A 39 1.54 -10.90 2.03
N TRP A 40 0.55 -11.65 2.53
CA TRP A 40 0.50 -12.15 3.90
C TRP A 40 1.14 -13.53 4.08
N ILE A 41 1.76 -14.10 3.03
CA ILE A 41 2.25 -15.48 3.02
C ILE A 41 3.28 -15.79 4.12
N GLN A 42 4.11 -14.80 4.49
CA GLN A 42 5.10 -15.00 5.57
C GLN A 42 4.42 -15.32 6.89
N SER A 43 3.40 -14.52 7.29
CA SER A 43 2.59 -14.79 8.48
C SER A 43 1.75 -16.05 8.31
N ARG A 44 1.10 -16.22 7.14
CA ARG A 44 0.21 -17.35 6.87
C ARG A 44 0.87 -18.71 7.10
N LEU A 45 2.13 -18.84 6.68
CA LEU A 45 2.89 -20.09 6.76
C LEU A 45 4.00 -20.04 7.82
N GLN A 46 4.04 -18.97 8.63
CA GLN A 46 5.03 -18.73 9.68
C GLN A 46 6.46 -18.97 9.17
N ILE A 47 6.77 -18.42 7.99
CA ILE A 47 8.06 -18.58 7.34
C ILE A 47 9.08 -17.77 8.14
N SER A 48 10.05 -18.46 8.75
CA SER A 48 11.11 -17.80 9.54
C SER A 48 11.81 -16.71 8.73
N ASN A 49 12.21 -15.62 9.38
CA ASN A 49 12.95 -14.52 8.75
C ASN A 49 14.20 -15.05 8.01
N THR A 50 14.94 -15.99 8.61
CA THR A 50 16.11 -16.62 7.96
C THR A 50 15.77 -17.36 6.66
N GLU A 51 14.58 -17.94 6.52
CA GLU A 51 14.14 -18.55 5.27
C GLU A 51 13.60 -17.52 4.29
N TYR A 52 12.76 -16.59 4.75
CA TYR A 52 12.13 -15.57 3.92
C TYR A 52 13.17 -14.60 3.32
N GLU A 53 14.20 -14.22 4.07
CA GLU A 53 15.33 -13.40 3.62
C GLU A 53 16.04 -13.98 2.39
N LYS A 54 16.05 -15.32 2.22
CA LYS A 54 16.70 -15.95 1.06
C LYS A 54 16.04 -15.55 -0.25
N LEU A 55 14.77 -15.17 -0.24
CA LEU A 55 14.06 -14.66 -1.42
C LEU A 55 14.78 -13.45 -2.03
N ALA A 56 15.37 -12.59 -1.19
CA ALA A 56 16.08 -11.41 -1.65
C ALA A 56 17.29 -11.76 -2.54
N SER A 57 17.96 -12.89 -2.29
CA SER A 57 19.04 -13.39 -3.15
C SER A 57 18.59 -13.79 -4.56
N ALA A 58 17.30 -14.08 -4.73
CA ALA A 58 16.66 -14.39 -6.01
C ALA A 58 15.91 -13.19 -6.61
N PHE A 59 15.80 -12.07 -5.88
CA PHE A 59 15.10 -10.88 -6.34
C PHE A 59 15.93 -10.15 -7.40
N ASN A 60 15.70 -10.48 -8.67
CA ASN A 60 16.32 -9.83 -9.83
C ASN A 60 15.31 -9.59 -10.96
N PRO A 61 14.38 -8.64 -10.80
CA PRO A 61 13.31 -8.38 -11.74
C PRO A 61 13.80 -7.67 -13.01
N VAL A 62 14.36 -8.45 -13.93
CA VAL A 62 14.98 -7.96 -15.18
C VAL A 62 14.01 -7.24 -16.13
N PHE A 63 12.70 -7.36 -15.91
CA PHE A 63 11.67 -6.69 -16.71
C PHE A 63 11.04 -5.48 -16.01
N PHE A 64 11.49 -5.13 -14.79
CA PHE A 64 11.01 -3.93 -14.11
C PHE A 64 11.37 -2.66 -14.90
N ASP A 65 10.33 -1.89 -15.19
CA ASP A 65 10.40 -0.67 -15.99
C ASP A 65 9.37 0.34 -15.46
N ALA A 66 9.84 1.27 -14.62
CA ALA A 66 8.99 2.29 -14.01
C ALA A 66 8.30 3.18 -15.05
N GLU A 67 8.95 3.49 -16.18
CA GLU A 67 8.34 4.32 -17.22
C GLU A 67 7.15 3.62 -17.87
N LYS A 68 7.25 2.30 -18.16
CA LYS A 68 6.13 1.53 -18.72
C LYS A 68 4.95 1.46 -17.75
N ILE A 69 5.19 1.23 -16.47
CA ILE A 69 4.14 1.15 -15.45
C ILE A 69 3.42 2.50 -15.32
N VAL A 70 4.17 3.60 -15.23
CA VAL A 70 3.60 4.94 -15.15
C VAL A 70 2.87 5.35 -16.42
N ASN A 71 3.37 4.97 -17.60
CA ASN A 71 2.69 5.21 -18.86
C ASN A 71 1.37 4.45 -18.95
N LEU A 72 1.32 3.18 -18.50
CA LEU A 72 0.06 2.44 -18.39
C LEU A 72 -0.96 3.17 -17.49
N ALA A 73 -0.53 3.61 -16.31
CA ALA A 73 -1.39 4.38 -15.40
C ALA A 73 -1.97 5.63 -16.10
N LYS A 74 -1.11 6.37 -16.79
CA LYS A 74 -1.49 7.57 -17.54
C LYS A 74 -2.46 7.27 -18.69
N GLU A 75 -2.21 6.20 -19.45
CA GLU A 75 -3.10 5.75 -20.54
C GLU A 75 -4.50 5.39 -20.01
N CYS A 76 -4.57 4.77 -18.83
CA CYS A 76 -5.82 4.49 -18.13
C CYS A 76 -6.49 5.73 -17.51
N GLY A 77 -5.87 6.91 -17.61
CA GLY A 77 -6.40 8.17 -17.09
C GLY A 77 -6.23 8.34 -15.57
N MET A 78 -5.38 7.53 -14.94
CA MET A 78 -5.04 7.68 -13.53
C MET A 78 -4.19 8.95 -13.32
N GLN A 79 -4.44 9.66 -12.21
CA GLN A 79 -3.82 10.95 -11.90
C GLN A 79 -2.68 10.82 -10.87
N TYR A 80 -2.58 9.67 -10.21
CA TYR A 80 -1.57 9.39 -9.20
C TYR A 80 -1.23 7.91 -9.12
N LEU A 81 -0.08 7.63 -8.52
CA LEU A 81 0.41 6.29 -8.22
C LEU A 81 0.84 6.20 -6.76
N VAL A 82 0.39 5.15 -6.07
CA VAL A 82 0.79 4.80 -4.69
C VAL A 82 1.55 3.48 -4.72
N VAL A 83 2.69 3.37 -4.04
CA VAL A 83 3.51 2.15 -4.05
C VAL A 83 3.94 1.73 -2.64
N THR A 84 3.99 0.43 -2.39
CA THR A 84 4.55 -0.16 -1.15
C THR A 84 6.03 0.16 -1.01
N THR A 85 6.36 1.14 -0.15
CA THR A 85 7.76 1.41 0.22
C THR A 85 8.30 0.40 1.22
N LYS A 86 7.45 -0.11 2.10
CA LYS A 86 7.70 -1.23 3.02
C LYS A 86 6.35 -1.85 3.39
N HIS A 87 6.19 -3.15 3.20
CA HIS A 87 5.00 -3.89 3.64
C HIS A 87 5.18 -4.46 5.06
N HIS A 88 4.25 -5.29 5.53
CA HIS A 88 4.32 -5.93 6.85
C HIS A 88 5.54 -6.84 7.02
N ASP A 89 6.09 -7.40 5.94
CA ASP A 89 7.30 -8.24 5.98
C ASP A 89 8.57 -7.48 6.39
N GLY A 90 8.51 -6.15 6.50
CA GLY A 90 9.61 -5.31 6.95
C GLY A 90 10.65 -5.00 5.87
N PHE A 91 10.48 -5.52 4.65
CA PHE A 91 11.43 -5.33 3.55
C PHE A 91 11.19 -3.99 2.84
N ALA A 92 12.21 -3.12 2.83
CA ALA A 92 12.10 -1.82 2.19
C ALA A 92 12.36 -1.91 0.67
N MET A 93 11.45 -1.38 -0.14
CA MET A 93 11.56 -1.31 -1.60
C MET A 93 12.33 -0.07 -2.09
N TYR A 94 13.10 0.56 -1.22
CA TYR A 94 13.94 1.72 -1.50
C TYR A 94 15.29 1.59 -0.80
N HIS A 95 16.27 2.44 -1.13
CA HIS A 95 17.57 2.42 -0.45
C HIS A 95 17.47 3.10 0.93
N SER A 96 17.09 2.33 1.95
CA SER A 96 17.07 2.77 3.33
C SER A 96 18.48 2.78 3.91
N LEU A 97 18.86 3.85 4.61
CA LEU A 97 20.16 3.95 5.28
C LEU A 97 20.11 3.46 6.73
N VAL A 98 18.91 3.34 7.30
CA VAL A 98 18.71 2.88 8.69
C VAL A 98 18.58 1.36 8.80
N ASP A 99 18.23 0.68 7.71
CA ASP A 99 18.08 -0.78 7.67
C ASP A 99 18.58 -1.34 6.33
N SER A 100 19.54 -2.27 6.37
CA SER A 100 20.09 -2.93 5.20
C SER A 100 19.14 -3.98 4.60
N TYR A 101 18.04 -4.32 5.27
CA TYR A 101 17.01 -5.23 4.74
C TYR A 101 16.11 -4.50 3.74
N ASN A 102 16.72 -4.18 2.58
CA ASN A 102 16.10 -3.38 1.54
C ASN A 102 16.50 -3.83 0.13
N VAL A 103 15.73 -3.42 -0.89
CA VAL A 103 15.91 -3.85 -2.29
C VAL A 103 17.27 -3.45 -2.87
N TYR A 104 17.86 -2.36 -2.39
CA TYR A 104 19.13 -1.87 -2.90
C TYR A 104 20.31 -2.68 -2.33
N ASP A 105 20.38 -2.85 -1.01
CA ASP A 105 21.52 -3.50 -0.35
C ASP A 105 21.41 -5.03 -0.32
N PHE A 106 20.19 -5.57 -0.26
CA PHE A 106 19.95 -6.97 0.07
C PHE A 106 19.63 -7.86 -1.13
N THR A 107 19.65 -7.31 -2.36
CA THR A 107 19.29 -8.04 -3.58
C THR A 107 20.34 -7.87 -4.69
N PRO A 108 20.46 -8.83 -5.63
CA PRO A 108 21.28 -8.65 -6.83
C PRO A 108 20.72 -7.60 -7.80
N PHE A 109 19.47 -7.15 -7.63
CA PHE A 109 18.86 -6.11 -8.47
C PHE A 109 19.51 -4.74 -8.25
N HIS A 110 19.88 -4.44 -6.99
CA HIS A 110 20.68 -3.26 -6.59
C HIS A 110 20.20 -1.93 -7.20
N ARG A 111 18.88 -1.69 -7.17
CA ARG A 111 18.21 -0.49 -7.71
C ARG A 111 17.16 0.00 -6.73
N ASP A 112 17.03 1.32 -6.61
CA ASP A 112 15.99 1.95 -5.78
C ASP A 112 14.70 2.07 -6.60
N VAL A 113 13.74 1.17 -6.32
CA VAL A 113 12.46 1.08 -7.03
C VAL A 113 11.60 2.34 -6.81
N ILE A 114 11.63 2.91 -5.60
CA ILE A 114 10.83 4.09 -5.26
C ILE A 114 11.40 5.33 -5.97
N ALA A 115 12.73 5.47 -6.06
CA ALA A 115 13.37 6.54 -6.83
C ALA A 115 12.95 6.50 -8.31
N GLU A 116 12.96 5.32 -8.91
CA GLU A 116 12.61 5.16 -10.33
C GLU A 116 11.14 5.48 -10.61
N LEU A 117 10.22 5.00 -9.75
CA LEU A 117 8.79 5.31 -9.87
C LEU A 117 8.49 6.80 -9.61
N ALA A 118 9.14 7.41 -8.62
CA ALA A 118 9.00 8.84 -8.34
C ALA A 118 9.42 9.69 -9.55
N ALA A 119 10.58 9.38 -10.14
CA ALA A 119 11.10 10.07 -11.32
C ALA A 119 10.19 9.86 -12.55
N ALA A 120 9.70 8.63 -12.76
CA ALA A 120 8.77 8.34 -13.84
C ALA A 120 7.43 9.10 -13.68
N CYS A 121 6.87 9.14 -12.47
CA CYS A 121 5.66 9.92 -12.17
C CYS A 121 5.87 11.41 -12.43
N GLN A 122 6.99 11.97 -11.96
CA GLN A 122 7.34 13.37 -12.20
C GLN A 122 7.41 13.69 -13.71
N LYS A 123 8.09 12.84 -14.49
CA LYS A 123 8.22 12.98 -15.95
C LYS A 123 6.85 12.89 -16.65
N ALA A 124 5.97 12.02 -16.17
CA ALA A 124 4.65 11.81 -16.77
C ALA A 124 3.59 12.84 -16.33
N GLY A 125 3.86 13.60 -15.27
CA GLY A 125 2.92 14.54 -14.66
C GLY A 125 1.90 13.87 -13.74
N LEU A 126 2.20 12.68 -13.22
CA LEU A 126 1.37 12.00 -12.21
C LEU A 126 1.83 12.41 -10.81
N LYS A 127 0.88 12.56 -9.89
CA LYS A 127 1.19 12.73 -8.46
C LYS A 127 1.69 11.40 -7.88
N PHE A 128 2.65 11.45 -6.97
CA PHE A 128 3.26 10.26 -6.39
C PHE A 128 2.90 10.11 -4.92
N GLY A 129 2.59 8.90 -4.51
CA GLY A 129 2.18 8.55 -3.16
C GLY A 129 2.89 7.31 -2.65
N LEU A 130 2.96 7.18 -1.33
CA LEU A 130 3.74 6.16 -0.67
C LEU A 130 2.87 5.38 0.31
N TYR A 131 2.88 4.06 0.19
CA TYR A 131 2.41 3.16 1.23
C TYR A 131 3.55 2.81 2.18
N TYR A 132 3.32 2.80 3.49
CA TYR A 132 4.27 2.32 4.49
C TYR A 132 3.55 1.63 5.65
N SER A 133 3.90 0.36 5.94
CA SER A 133 3.40 -0.36 7.11
C SER A 133 4.06 0.18 8.40
N GLN A 134 3.43 1.16 9.04
CA GLN A 134 3.97 1.85 10.20
C GLN A 134 3.83 1.09 11.51
N ASP A 135 2.92 0.11 11.59
CA ASP A 135 2.65 -0.68 12.79
C ASP A 135 3.30 -2.06 12.69
N LEU A 136 2.92 -2.84 11.69
CA LEU A 136 3.43 -4.19 11.49
C LEU A 136 4.82 -4.17 10.83
N ASP A 137 5.73 -4.93 11.43
CA ASP A 137 7.06 -5.22 10.88
C ASP A 137 7.49 -6.62 11.35
N TRP A 138 7.37 -7.60 10.47
CA TRP A 138 7.69 -9.00 10.78
C TRP A 138 9.19 -9.26 10.84
N HIS A 139 10.01 -8.30 10.40
CA HIS A 139 11.46 -8.38 10.49
C HIS A 139 11.99 -7.84 11.81
N ASP A 140 11.33 -6.83 12.39
CA ASP A 140 11.71 -6.25 13.68
C ASP A 140 11.24 -7.11 14.88
N PRO A 141 12.11 -7.42 15.86
CA PRO A 141 11.74 -8.16 17.07
C PRO A 141 10.60 -7.54 17.90
N ASN A 142 10.40 -6.23 17.76
CA ASN A 142 9.38 -5.45 18.45
C ASN A 142 8.32 -4.89 17.49
N GLY A 143 8.19 -5.44 16.27
CA GLY A 143 7.12 -5.09 15.35
C GLY A 143 5.74 -5.23 15.99
N GLY A 144 4.81 -4.35 15.59
CA GLY A 144 3.46 -4.28 16.14
C GLY A 144 2.58 -5.49 15.79
N GLY A 145 1.37 -5.50 16.33
CA GLY A 145 0.34 -6.53 16.14
C GLY A 145 0.17 -7.47 17.35
N TYR A 146 1.16 -7.51 18.24
CA TYR A 146 1.18 -8.44 19.38
C TYR A 146 0.08 -8.21 20.43
N LEU A 147 -0.63 -7.07 20.37
CA LEU A 147 -1.77 -6.75 21.22
C LEU A 147 -3.14 -7.11 20.61
N SER A 148 -3.17 -7.61 19.38
CA SER A 148 -4.41 -7.75 18.57
C SER A 148 -4.63 -9.16 18.02
N ASN A 149 -3.89 -10.15 18.53
CA ASN A 149 -4.00 -11.55 18.10
C ASN A 149 -5.31 -12.24 18.55
N ASP A 150 -6.20 -11.55 19.25
CA ASP A 150 -7.58 -11.95 19.47
C ASP A 150 -8.48 -11.74 18.23
N ILE A 151 -8.01 -10.97 17.24
CA ILE A 151 -8.67 -10.72 15.96
C ILE A 151 -7.98 -11.54 14.87
N GLU A 152 -8.76 -12.25 14.04
CA GLU A 152 -8.21 -13.02 12.91
C GLU A 152 -7.58 -12.11 11.85
N SER A 153 -6.47 -12.55 11.26
CA SER A 153 -5.78 -11.87 10.16
C SER A 153 -5.79 -12.73 8.89
N ALA A 154 -5.34 -12.18 7.76
CA ALA A 154 -5.12 -12.95 6.55
C ALA A 154 -3.93 -13.93 6.65
N GLY A 155 -3.12 -13.84 7.71
CA GLY A 155 -2.00 -14.74 8.02
C GLY A 155 -2.35 -15.73 9.13
N THR A 156 -1.49 -15.79 10.16
CA THR A 156 -1.82 -16.43 11.45
C THR A 156 -1.92 -15.40 12.58
N THR A 157 -0.90 -14.56 12.74
CA THR A 157 -0.81 -13.51 13.76
C THR A 157 -0.45 -12.20 13.10
N TRP A 158 -0.82 -11.08 13.73
CA TRP A 158 -0.51 -9.74 13.22
C TRP A 158 0.98 -9.43 13.30
N ASP A 159 1.63 -9.89 14.37
CA ASP A 159 3.08 -9.82 14.57
C ASP A 159 3.80 -11.10 14.13
N ASN A 160 5.13 -11.02 13.98
CA ASN A 160 5.97 -12.21 13.86
C ASN A 160 6.12 -12.86 15.24
N SER A 161 5.25 -13.83 15.50
CA SER A 161 5.22 -14.60 16.75
C SER A 161 6.01 -15.91 16.67
N TRP A 162 6.48 -16.30 15.48
CA TRP A 162 7.22 -17.54 15.23
C TRP A 162 8.73 -17.37 15.40
N ASP A 163 9.32 -16.27 14.94
CA ASP A 163 10.73 -15.93 15.21
C ASP A 163 10.90 -15.21 16.55
N PHE A 164 9.89 -14.43 16.97
CA PHE A 164 9.92 -13.64 18.20
C PHE A 164 8.77 -14.00 19.16
N PRO A 165 8.76 -15.23 19.73
CA PRO A 165 7.66 -15.73 20.57
C PRO A 165 7.58 -15.10 21.97
N ASN A 166 8.46 -14.15 22.31
CA ASN A 166 8.52 -13.56 23.64
C ASN A 166 7.38 -12.55 23.87
N SER A 167 6.77 -12.58 25.05
CA SER A 167 5.67 -11.69 25.45
C SER A 167 6.08 -10.26 25.82
N ASN A 168 7.39 -9.98 25.94
CA ASN A 168 7.89 -8.67 26.40
C ASN A 168 8.27 -7.73 25.24
N LYS A 169 7.49 -7.71 24.15
CA LYS A 169 7.71 -6.78 23.03
C LYS A 169 7.43 -5.34 23.45
N ASP A 170 8.28 -4.42 22.99
CA ASP A 170 8.12 -2.97 23.19
C ASP A 170 8.19 -2.23 21.86
N PHE A 171 7.02 -1.93 21.30
CA PHE A 171 6.89 -1.25 20.02
C PHE A 171 7.61 0.12 19.97
N ASN A 172 7.90 0.77 21.10
CA ASN A 172 8.69 2.02 21.08
C ASN A 172 10.09 1.79 20.49
N VAL A 173 10.68 0.61 20.70
CA VAL A 173 11.99 0.26 20.16
C VAL A 173 11.95 0.19 18.63
N CYS A 174 10.96 -0.51 18.06
CA CYS A 174 10.75 -0.56 16.60
C CYS A 174 10.42 0.84 16.05
N PHE A 175 9.56 1.58 16.76
CA PHE A 175 9.12 2.91 16.34
C PHE A 175 10.28 3.91 16.21
N GLU A 176 11.14 3.98 17.24
CA GLU A 176 12.24 4.93 17.30
C GLU A 176 13.42 4.55 16.39
N ASN A 177 13.70 3.26 16.23
CA ASN A 177 14.89 2.80 15.52
C ASN A 177 14.64 2.48 14.04
N LYS A 178 13.41 2.11 13.65
CA LYS A 178 13.07 1.72 12.28
C LYS A 178 11.95 2.56 11.68
N ILE A 179 10.76 2.56 12.28
CA ILE A 179 9.55 3.18 11.68
C ILE A 179 9.72 4.68 11.43
N LEU A 180 9.96 5.48 12.47
CA LEU A 180 10.05 6.93 12.33
C LEU A 180 11.27 7.36 11.49
N PRO A 181 12.46 6.76 11.65
CA PRO A 181 13.59 7.04 10.75
C PRO A 181 13.29 6.73 9.28
N GLN A 182 12.70 5.58 8.95
CA GLN A 182 12.35 5.24 7.57
C GLN A 182 11.26 6.17 6.99
N ILE A 183 10.26 6.55 7.77
CA ILE A 183 9.27 7.55 7.35
C ILE A 183 9.96 8.88 6.99
N LYS A 184 10.98 9.30 7.75
CA LYS A 184 11.76 10.50 7.41
C LYS A 184 12.53 10.33 6.09
N GLU A 185 13.13 9.18 5.84
CA GLU A 185 13.84 8.90 4.58
C GLU A 185 12.91 9.03 3.38
N ILE A 186 11.78 8.31 3.39
CA ILE A 186 10.86 8.29 2.25
C ILE A 186 10.17 9.65 2.01
N MET A 187 9.96 10.42 3.07
CA MET A 187 9.38 11.77 2.97
C MET A 187 10.41 12.85 2.61
N SER A 188 11.71 12.52 2.53
CA SER A 188 12.77 13.49 2.23
C SER A 188 13.45 13.26 0.87
N ASN A 189 13.49 12.01 0.39
CA ASN A 189 14.41 11.64 -0.69
C ASN A 189 13.74 11.51 -2.08
N TYR A 190 12.41 11.42 -2.15
CA TYR A 190 11.69 11.04 -3.37
C TYR A 190 10.84 12.19 -3.99
N GLY A 191 11.19 13.43 -3.70
CA GLY A 191 10.52 14.61 -4.27
C GLY A 191 9.23 15.00 -3.54
N GLU A 192 8.25 15.53 -4.27
CA GLU A 192 6.94 15.89 -3.73
C GLU A 192 6.08 14.64 -3.55
N ILE A 193 5.68 14.36 -2.30
CA ILE A 193 4.77 13.28 -1.97
C ILE A 193 3.36 13.85 -1.83
N ALA A 194 2.44 13.38 -2.67
CA ALA A 194 1.07 13.86 -2.71
C ALA A 194 0.18 13.13 -1.70
N THR A 195 0.36 11.82 -1.55
CA THR A 195 -0.41 10.99 -0.62
C THR A 195 0.49 10.08 0.21
N ALA A 196 0.18 9.95 1.51
CA ALA A 196 0.78 9.00 2.42
C ALA A 196 -0.30 8.00 2.86
N TRP A 197 -0.03 6.73 2.62
CA TRP A 197 -0.92 5.60 2.87
C TRP A 197 -0.32 4.74 3.97
N PHE A 198 -0.85 4.90 5.18
CA PHE A 198 -0.50 4.10 6.35
C PHE A 198 -1.53 2.99 6.54
N ASP A 199 -1.23 2.01 7.39
CA ASP A 199 -2.02 0.78 7.48
C ASP A 199 -2.20 0.28 8.93
N VAL A 200 -3.28 -0.46 9.16
CA VAL A 200 -3.61 -1.24 10.37
C VAL A 200 -2.99 -0.74 11.71
N PRO A 201 -3.47 0.40 12.27
CA PRO A 201 -2.91 0.99 13.48
C PRO A 201 -3.38 0.25 14.75
N MET A 202 -2.72 -0.88 15.05
CA MET A 202 -3.10 -1.82 16.12
C MET A 202 -2.33 -1.60 17.43
N THR A 203 -1.09 -1.17 17.34
CA THR A 203 -0.14 -1.02 18.46
C THR A 203 0.23 0.44 18.68
N LEU A 204 0.19 1.25 17.61
CA LEU A 204 0.55 2.66 17.67
C LEU A 204 -0.25 3.42 18.73
N SER A 205 0.48 4.04 19.65
CA SER A 205 -0.11 5.02 20.57
C SER A 205 -0.57 6.27 19.83
N GLU A 206 -1.48 7.04 20.47
CA GLU A 206 -1.88 8.34 19.94
C GLU A 206 -0.68 9.29 19.75
N GLN A 207 0.28 9.29 20.67
CA GLN A 207 1.46 10.14 20.58
C GLN A 207 2.37 9.75 19.40
N GLN A 208 2.53 8.46 19.12
CA GLN A 208 3.27 7.98 17.95
C GLN A 208 2.56 8.36 16.64
N SER A 209 1.23 8.23 16.59
CA SER A 209 0.44 8.64 15.43
C SER A 209 0.56 10.15 15.17
N GLN A 210 0.48 10.96 16.23
CA GLN A 210 0.70 12.40 16.15
C GLN A 210 2.12 12.73 15.67
N THR A 211 3.13 12.01 16.16
CA THR A 211 4.53 12.20 15.75
C THR A 211 4.75 11.90 14.27
N ILE A 212 4.15 10.82 13.74
CA ILE A 212 4.17 10.53 12.30
C ILE A 212 3.48 11.64 11.52
N TYR A 213 2.27 12.03 11.91
CA TYR A 213 1.50 13.09 11.26
C TYR A 213 2.32 14.38 11.17
N ASP A 214 2.87 14.85 12.29
CA ASP A 214 3.68 16.07 12.34
C ASP A 214 4.96 15.96 11.51
N THR A 215 5.58 14.78 11.48
CA THR A 215 6.76 14.51 10.64
C THR A 215 6.43 14.63 9.16
N VAL A 216 5.35 13.99 8.71
CA VAL A 216 4.89 14.08 7.31
C VAL A 216 4.52 15.52 6.98
N LYS A 217 3.75 16.23 7.82
CA LYS A 217 3.37 17.62 7.56
C LYS A 217 4.55 18.59 7.56
N LYS A 218 5.60 18.32 8.35
CA LYS A 218 6.82 19.12 8.35
C LYS A 218 7.65 18.92 7.08
N LEU A 219 7.84 17.68 6.65
CA LEU A 219 8.67 17.34 5.49
C LEU A 219 7.94 17.53 4.16
N GLN A 220 6.64 17.24 4.15
CA GLN A 220 5.75 17.27 2.98
C GLN A 220 4.45 18.03 3.33
N PRO A 221 4.47 19.37 3.42
CA PRO A 221 3.31 20.17 3.88
C PRO A 221 2.03 20.00 3.06
N ASN A 222 2.14 19.57 1.81
CA ASN A 222 1.00 19.33 0.91
C ASN A 222 0.58 17.85 0.84
N CYS A 223 1.30 16.93 1.50
CA CYS A 223 0.95 15.51 1.51
C CYS A 223 -0.36 15.28 2.25
N LEU A 224 -1.28 14.53 1.63
CA LEU A 224 -2.54 14.10 2.23
C LEU A 224 -2.34 12.72 2.88
N ILE A 225 -2.73 12.59 4.13
CA ILE A 225 -2.54 11.37 4.94
C ILE A 225 -3.86 10.60 5.02
N ASN A 226 -3.84 9.30 4.81
CA ASN A 226 -5.04 8.46 4.88
C ASN A 226 -5.50 8.24 6.33
N SER A 227 -6.77 7.86 6.51
CA SER A 227 -7.37 7.64 7.83
C SER A 227 -6.81 6.45 8.61
N ARG A 228 -6.10 5.54 7.94
CA ARG A 228 -5.51 4.35 8.59
C ARG A 228 -4.17 4.62 9.26
N LEU A 229 -3.69 5.87 9.34
CA LEU A 229 -2.62 6.22 10.27
C LEU A 229 -3.03 5.95 11.74
N GLY A 230 -4.32 6.08 12.03
CA GLY A 230 -4.89 5.83 13.36
C GLY A 230 -5.03 7.07 14.22
N ASN A 231 -5.77 6.90 15.32
CA ASN A 231 -5.95 7.89 16.39
C ASN A 231 -6.41 9.28 15.89
N GLY A 232 -7.19 9.30 14.80
CA GLY A 232 -7.80 10.51 14.24
C GLY A 232 -6.85 11.45 13.48
N LYS A 233 -5.67 10.99 13.05
CA LYS A 233 -4.65 11.86 12.42
C LYS A 233 -4.60 11.67 10.89
N TYR A 234 -5.46 12.37 10.14
CA TYR A 234 -5.55 12.20 8.69
C TYR A 234 -6.15 13.41 7.96
N ASP A 235 -6.04 13.42 6.62
CA ASP A 235 -6.66 14.42 5.74
C ASP A 235 -7.77 13.85 4.85
N TYR A 236 -7.69 12.56 4.49
CA TYR A 236 -8.70 11.86 3.70
C TYR A 236 -9.02 10.50 4.33
N VAL A 237 -10.24 10.02 4.06
CA VAL A 237 -10.70 8.74 4.57
C VAL A 237 -10.45 7.66 3.53
N SER A 238 -9.69 6.63 3.92
CA SER A 238 -9.67 5.36 3.21
C SER A 238 -10.84 4.53 3.69
N LEU A 239 -11.70 4.11 2.78
CA LEU A 239 -12.70 3.10 3.04
C LEU A 239 -12.05 1.71 3.14
N GLY A 240 -12.86 0.71 3.44
CA GLY A 240 -12.49 -0.68 3.52
C GLY A 240 -11.91 -1.25 2.23
N ASP A 241 -11.22 -2.38 2.36
CA ASP A 241 -10.59 -3.07 1.25
C ASP A 241 -11.67 -3.52 0.23
N ASN A 242 -11.58 -3.05 -1.00
CA ASN A 242 -12.58 -3.28 -2.05
C ASN A 242 -14.00 -2.76 -1.68
N GLU A 243 -14.14 -1.85 -0.71
CA GLU A 243 -15.44 -1.34 -0.25
C GLU A 243 -16.07 -0.39 -1.28
N VAL A 244 -17.18 -0.82 -1.89
CA VAL A 244 -17.98 -0.03 -2.83
C VAL A 244 -19.34 0.26 -2.18
N PRO A 245 -19.47 1.36 -1.40
CA PRO A 245 -20.68 1.63 -0.63
C PRO A 245 -21.84 2.03 -1.54
N GLU A 246 -23.08 1.61 -1.23
CA GLU A 246 -24.28 2.00 -2.01
C GLU A 246 -24.54 3.51 -1.91
N THR A 247 -24.40 4.07 -0.70
CA THR A 247 -24.64 5.47 -0.35
C THR A 247 -23.48 6.02 0.48
N LYS A 248 -23.36 7.34 0.52
CA LYS A 248 -22.38 8.03 1.37
C LYS A 248 -23.04 8.47 2.68
N ASP A 249 -23.15 7.55 3.62
CA ASP A 249 -23.74 7.81 4.93
C ASP A 249 -22.66 7.88 6.01
N VAL A 250 -22.40 9.10 6.48
CA VAL A 250 -21.46 9.34 7.58
C VAL A 250 -22.25 9.47 8.87
N ASN A 251 -22.17 8.48 9.76
CA ASN A 251 -22.71 8.60 11.12
C ASN A 251 -21.60 9.13 12.06
N PRO A 252 -21.67 10.40 12.50
CA PRO A 252 -20.61 10.99 13.32
C PRO A 252 -20.60 10.48 14.77
N ASN A 253 -21.62 9.72 15.20
CA ASN A 253 -21.80 9.33 16.61
C ASN A 253 -21.19 7.97 16.96
N GLU A 254 -20.73 7.18 15.97
CA GLU A 254 -20.12 5.86 16.17
C GLU A 254 -18.86 5.75 15.29
N VAL A 255 -17.79 6.45 15.68
CA VAL A 255 -16.55 6.50 14.89
C VAL A 255 -15.42 5.83 15.67
N ASP A 256 -15.07 4.62 15.25
CA ASP A 256 -13.78 4.03 15.58
C ASP A 256 -12.72 4.58 14.61
N TYR A 257 -11.82 5.42 15.13
CA TYR A 257 -10.75 6.04 14.35
C TYR A 257 -9.61 5.09 14.00
N ASN A 258 -9.57 3.89 14.59
CA ASN A 258 -8.58 2.86 14.28
C ASN A 258 -9.15 1.76 13.37
N SER A 259 -10.47 1.71 13.17
CA SER A 259 -11.09 0.83 12.17
C SER A 259 -10.51 1.10 10.78
N ILE A 260 -10.20 0.04 10.04
CA ILE A 260 -9.75 0.12 8.64
C ILE A 260 -10.90 0.19 7.63
N GLU A 261 -12.13 0.00 8.09
CA GLU A 261 -13.35 -0.10 7.28
C GLU A 261 -14.23 1.16 7.40
N GLY A 262 -15.12 1.34 6.41
CA GLY A 262 -16.26 2.23 6.48
C GLY A 262 -15.94 3.73 6.53
N PHE A 263 -17.01 4.51 6.64
CA PHE A 263 -16.93 5.97 6.67
C PHE A 263 -16.43 6.51 8.01
N LYS A 264 -15.62 7.57 7.91
CA LYS A 264 -15.19 8.41 9.04
C LYS A 264 -15.47 9.88 8.71
N PRO A 265 -15.56 10.78 9.70
CA PRO A 265 -15.66 12.21 9.45
C PRO A 265 -14.46 12.68 8.62
N SER A 266 -14.71 13.32 7.48
CA SER A 266 -13.66 13.88 6.60
C SER A 266 -13.82 15.39 6.54
N PRO A 267 -13.01 16.19 7.27
CA PRO A 267 -13.17 17.64 7.35
C PRO A 267 -13.16 18.35 5.99
N ASN A 268 -12.42 17.80 5.03
CA ASN A 268 -12.28 18.33 3.68
C ASN A 268 -13.14 17.58 2.63
N GLY A 269 -13.94 16.60 3.07
CA GLY A 269 -14.77 15.77 2.21
C GLY A 269 -13.99 14.88 1.25
N LEU A 270 -12.77 14.48 1.63
CA LEU A 270 -11.86 13.64 0.83
C LEU A 270 -12.03 12.17 1.19
N TYR A 271 -12.24 11.33 0.17
CA TYR A 271 -12.49 9.89 0.32
C TYR A 271 -11.81 9.11 -0.80
N GLU A 272 -11.34 7.91 -0.47
CA GLU A 272 -10.74 6.97 -1.40
C GLU A 272 -11.13 5.54 -1.02
N THR A 273 -11.47 4.72 -2.00
CA THR A 273 -11.55 3.27 -1.86
C THR A 273 -10.34 2.67 -2.57
N ALA A 274 -9.56 1.88 -1.85
CA ALA A 274 -8.57 1.02 -2.45
C ALA A 274 -9.20 -0.33 -2.82
N GLY A 275 -8.87 -0.89 -3.96
CA GLY A 275 -9.26 -2.25 -4.34
C GLY A 275 -8.26 -2.88 -5.28
N THR A 276 -8.30 -4.20 -5.45
CA THR A 276 -7.40 -4.93 -6.37
C THR A 276 -8.17 -5.50 -7.56
N ILE A 277 -7.48 -5.80 -8.66
CA ILE A 277 -8.13 -6.30 -9.89
C ILE A 277 -8.58 -7.76 -9.70
N ASN A 278 -7.74 -8.59 -9.10
CA ASN A 278 -8.11 -9.94 -8.63
C ASN A 278 -8.55 -9.88 -7.16
N ASP A 279 -8.30 -10.93 -6.37
CA ASP A 279 -8.65 -10.98 -4.94
C ASP A 279 -7.45 -10.68 -4.02
N SER A 280 -6.22 -10.80 -4.53
CA SER A 280 -4.97 -10.54 -3.80
C SER A 280 -4.39 -9.14 -4.08
N TRP A 281 -3.74 -8.53 -3.08
CA TRP A 281 -2.97 -7.29 -3.30
C TRP A 281 -1.60 -7.59 -3.91
N GLY A 282 -0.82 -8.46 -3.27
CA GLY A 282 0.41 -9.00 -3.82
C GLY A 282 0.14 -9.97 -4.98
N PHE A 283 1.15 -10.19 -5.82
CA PHE A 283 1.01 -11.13 -6.94
C PHE A 283 0.75 -12.56 -6.44
N SER A 284 -0.29 -13.20 -6.97
CA SER A 284 -0.60 -14.62 -6.76
C SER A 284 -0.76 -15.30 -8.12
N TYR A 285 -0.02 -16.38 -8.38
CA TYR A 285 -0.11 -17.06 -9.68
C TYR A 285 -1.38 -17.88 -9.82
N HIS A 286 -1.98 -18.34 -8.71
CA HIS A 286 -3.16 -19.20 -8.73
C HIS A 286 -4.47 -18.40 -8.65
N ASP A 287 -4.39 -17.11 -8.31
CA ASP A 287 -5.54 -16.21 -8.34
C ASP A 287 -5.78 -15.72 -9.78
N HIS A 288 -6.86 -16.21 -10.38
CA HIS A 288 -7.32 -15.82 -11.70
C HIS A 288 -8.67 -15.11 -11.68
N ASN A 289 -9.14 -14.67 -10.52
CA ASN A 289 -10.45 -14.03 -10.36
C ASN A 289 -10.39 -12.54 -10.73
N TRP A 290 -9.91 -12.24 -11.95
CA TRP A 290 -9.75 -10.87 -12.43
C TRP A 290 -11.10 -10.21 -12.69
N LYS A 291 -11.38 -9.10 -12.01
CA LYS A 291 -12.51 -8.20 -12.32
C LYS A 291 -12.49 -7.85 -13.81
N SER A 292 -13.65 -7.98 -14.45
CA SER A 292 -13.79 -7.67 -15.86
C SER A 292 -13.61 -6.17 -16.12
N PRO A 293 -13.31 -5.76 -17.38
CA PRO A 293 -13.28 -4.36 -17.76
C PRO A 293 -14.54 -3.57 -17.36
N GLU A 294 -15.71 -4.20 -17.51
CA GLU A 294 -17.01 -3.61 -17.14
C GLU A 294 -17.13 -3.42 -15.63
N GLN A 295 -16.69 -4.39 -14.82
CA GLN A 295 -16.71 -4.27 -13.36
C GLN A 295 -15.80 -3.12 -12.89
N ILE A 296 -14.57 -3.06 -13.42
CA ILE A 296 -13.62 -1.97 -13.11
C ILE A 296 -14.23 -0.61 -13.46
N TYR A 297 -14.81 -0.49 -14.66
CA TYR A 297 -15.46 0.74 -15.11
C TYR A 297 -16.68 1.10 -14.24
N GLN A 298 -17.56 0.15 -13.93
CA GLN A 298 -18.76 0.39 -13.13
C GLN A 298 -18.42 0.82 -11.71
N TYR A 299 -17.47 0.15 -11.05
CA TYR A 299 -17.01 0.54 -9.71
C TYR A 299 -16.39 1.93 -9.72
N LYS A 300 -15.53 2.23 -10.71
CA LYS A 300 -14.95 3.56 -10.90
C LYS A 300 -16.03 4.63 -11.03
N GLN A 301 -17.04 4.40 -11.88
CA GLN A 301 -18.11 5.38 -12.10
C GLN A 301 -18.97 5.58 -10.85
N HIS A 302 -19.32 4.49 -10.17
CA HIS A 302 -20.10 4.53 -8.95
C HIS A 302 -19.38 5.31 -7.85
N LEU A 303 -18.13 4.95 -7.53
CA LEU A 303 -17.30 5.65 -6.54
C LEU A 303 -17.14 7.14 -6.88
N ASN A 304 -16.84 7.45 -8.15
CA ASN A 304 -16.71 8.82 -8.61
C ASN A 304 -18.01 9.63 -8.48
N SER A 305 -19.17 8.99 -8.64
CA SER A 305 -20.48 9.64 -8.49
C SER A 305 -20.76 10.04 -7.02
N LEU A 306 -20.15 9.33 -6.06
CA LEU A 306 -20.18 9.63 -4.63
C LEU A 306 -19.05 10.59 -4.17
N GLY A 307 -18.19 11.01 -5.11
CA GLY A 307 -17.01 11.81 -4.81
C GLY A 307 -15.92 11.05 -4.05
N ILE A 308 -15.77 9.76 -4.34
CA ILE A 308 -14.76 8.86 -3.79
C ILE A 308 -13.76 8.53 -4.91
N ASN A 309 -12.46 8.71 -4.65
CA ASN A 309 -11.42 8.29 -5.58
C ASN A 309 -11.31 6.75 -5.58
N TYR A 310 -11.09 6.15 -6.74
CA TYR A 310 -10.79 4.72 -6.84
C TYR A 310 -9.28 4.50 -6.99
N LEU A 311 -8.64 3.92 -5.98
CA LEU A 311 -7.24 3.53 -6.01
C LEU A 311 -7.16 2.04 -6.37
N LEU A 312 -6.78 1.73 -7.60
CA LEU A 312 -6.82 0.36 -8.12
C LEU A 312 -5.41 -0.26 -8.14
N ASN A 313 -5.27 -1.35 -7.40
CA ASN A 313 -4.02 -2.07 -7.19
C ASN A 313 -3.64 -3.00 -8.35
N ILE A 314 -2.34 -3.09 -8.56
CA ILE A 314 -1.65 -4.13 -9.32
C ILE A 314 -0.58 -4.77 -8.42
N GLY A 315 -0.62 -6.10 -8.29
CA GLY A 315 0.49 -6.88 -7.76
C GLY A 315 1.52 -7.17 -8.87
N LEU A 316 2.70 -6.56 -8.81
CA LEU A 316 3.77 -6.86 -9.78
C LEU A 316 4.31 -8.27 -9.55
N ASP A 317 4.61 -8.99 -10.63
CA ASP A 317 5.17 -10.33 -10.56
C ASP A 317 6.66 -10.33 -10.12
N GLY A 318 7.22 -11.52 -9.89
CA GLY A 318 8.62 -11.68 -9.49
C GLY A 318 9.66 -11.15 -10.50
N LEU A 319 9.24 -10.85 -11.74
CA LEU A 319 10.08 -10.26 -12.77
C LEU A 319 9.88 -8.73 -12.91
N GLY A 320 8.99 -8.14 -12.12
CA GLY A 320 8.67 -6.71 -12.12
C GLY A 320 7.68 -6.29 -13.19
N ARG A 321 6.85 -7.22 -13.68
CA ARG A 321 5.86 -6.96 -14.74
C ARG A 321 4.47 -6.74 -14.14
N VAL A 322 3.68 -5.91 -14.81
CA VAL A 322 2.22 -5.92 -14.67
C VAL A 322 1.70 -7.25 -15.23
N PRO A 323 0.87 -8.01 -14.49
CA PRO A 323 0.25 -9.22 -15.04
C PRO A 323 -0.54 -8.90 -16.31
N MET A 324 -0.38 -9.71 -17.35
CA MET A 324 -0.98 -9.46 -18.67
C MET A 324 -2.49 -9.21 -18.61
N VAL A 325 -3.22 -9.97 -17.77
CA VAL A 325 -4.68 -9.82 -17.64
C VAL A 325 -5.06 -8.52 -16.91
N ALA A 326 -4.25 -8.09 -15.94
CA ALA A 326 -4.43 -6.79 -15.29
C ALA A 326 -4.27 -5.65 -16.29
N GLU A 327 -3.20 -5.66 -17.08
CA GLU A 327 -2.96 -4.66 -18.14
C GLU A 327 -4.11 -4.64 -19.16
N SER A 328 -4.51 -5.80 -19.68
CA SER A 328 -5.59 -5.88 -20.67
C SER A 328 -6.92 -5.38 -20.13
N ASN A 329 -7.25 -5.73 -18.87
CA ASN A 329 -8.52 -5.34 -18.28
C ASN A 329 -8.58 -3.83 -17.99
N LEU A 330 -7.47 -3.24 -17.54
CA LEU A 330 -7.36 -1.80 -17.32
C LEU A 330 -7.52 -0.99 -18.62
N LEU A 331 -6.83 -1.40 -19.69
CA LEU A 331 -6.93 -0.73 -21.00
C LEU A 331 -8.33 -0.89 -21.60
N ALA A 332 -8.94 -2.07 -21.47
CA ALA A 332 -10.30 -2.30 -21.92
C ALA A 332 -11.33 -1.48 -21.11
N ALA A 333 -11.17 -1.36 -19.80
CA ALA A 333 -12.03 -0.52 -18.96
C ALA A 333 -11.94 0.95 -19.37
N LYS A 334 -10.73 1.42 -19.69
CA LYS A 334 -10.53 2.78 -20.22
C LYS A 334 -11.25 3.00 -21.54
N LYS A 335 -11.21 2.01 -22.44
CA LYS A 335 -11.91 2.08 -23.72
C LYS A 335 -13.43 2.21 -23.53
N LEU A 336 -14.02 1.44 -22.61
CA LEU A 336 -15.45 1.56 -22.27
C LEU A 336 -15.83 2.96 -21.76
N GLU A 337 -14.97 3.57 -20.95
CA GLU A 337 -15.16 4.94 -20.48
C GLU A 337 -15.15 5.95 -21.65
N SER A 338 -14.19 5.82 -22.58
CA SER A 338 -14.09 6.69 -23.75
C SER A 338 -15.26 6.54 -24.73
N GLU A 339 -15.84 5.34 -24.84
CA GLU A 339 -17.02 5.08 -25.68
C GLU A 339 -18.32 5.64 -25.08
N THR A 340 -18.41 5.77 -23.76
CA THR A 340 -19.61 6.29 -23.08
C THR A 340 -19.67 7.84 -23.05
N LEU A 341 -18.54 8.51 -23.29
CA LEU A 341 -18.43 9.98 -23.31
C LEU A 341 -18.67 10.62 -24.69
N ASN A 342 -18.71 9.81 -25.75
CA ASN A 342 -19.07 10.20 -27.11
C ASN A 342 -20.52 9.85 -27.42
#